data_AF-A0AAN5AKT0-F1
#
_entry.id   AF-A0AAN5AKT0-F1
#
_cell.length_a   1.000
_cell.length_b   1.000
_cell.length_c   1.000
_cell.angle_alpha   90.00
_cell.angle_beta   90.00
_cell.angle_gamma   90.00
#
_symmetry.space_group_name_H-M   'P 1'
#
loop_
_entity.id
_entity.type
_entity.pdbx_description
1 polymer ?
#
loop_
_entity_poly.entity_id
_entity_poly.type
_entity_poly.pdbx_seq_one_letter_code
_entity_poly.pdbx_strand_id
1 'polypeptide(L)'
;MKDYYEKEILSGSWLYDNLVKQTVQIFALNYDYYYEIAKADNQIEPNEKPELNENGESFMIKWGNGEFSVKDLCAKEYGGLDLDSAIEKAERKVQGKIDWNINKNGC
;
A
#
# COMPACT_ATOMS: atom_id res chain seq x y z
N MET A 1 23.81 1.79 5.37
CA MET A 1 22.65 1.96 4.47
C MET A 1 21.41 1.75 5.33
N LYS A 2 20.33 2.48 5.08
CA LYS A 2 19.04 2.17 5.71
C LYS A 2 18.48 0.97 4.96
N ASP A 3 18.22 -0.13 5.66
CA ASP A 3 17.67 -1.34 5.03
C ASP A 3 16.17 -1.13 4.82
N TYR A 4 15.79 -0.74 3.60
CA TYR A 4 14.39 -0.56 3.23
C TYR A 4 13.68 -1.91 3.14
N TYR A 5 12.45 -1.99 3.65
CA TYR A 5 11.59 -3.17 3.49
C TYR A 5 10.18 -2.79 3.05
N GLU A 6 9.53 -3.76 2.41
CA GLU A 6 8.10 -3.78 2.12
C GLU A 6 7.55 -5.13 2.61
N LYS A 7 6.61 -5.08 3.55
CA LYS A 7 6.03 -6.26 4.20
C LYS A 7 4.55 -6.33 3.85
N GLU A 8 4.12 -7.36 3.12
CA GLU A 8 2.69 -7.56 2.87
C GLU A 8 1.96 -7.81 4.20
N ILE A 9 0.93 -7.02 4.46
CA ILE A 9 0.10 -7.11 5.66
C ILE A 9 -1.22 -7.81 5.33
N LEU A 10 -1.81 -7.43 4.21
CA LEU A 10 -3.12 -7.91 3.80
C LEU A 10 -3.17 -8.03 2.28
N SER A 11 -3.90 -9.03 1.81
CA SER A 11 -4.28 -9.13 0.41
C SER A 11 -5.76 -9.45 0.29
N GLY A 12 -6.35 -9.09 -0.84
CA GLY A 12 -7.76 -9.33 -1.10
C GLY A 12 -8.05 -9.36 -2.59
N SER A 13 -9.27 -9.74 -2.92
CA SER A 13 -9.76 -9.70 -4.30
C SER A 13 -11.13 -9.05 -4.39
N TRP A 14 -11.44 -8.46 -5.54
CA TRP A 14 -12.70 -7.80 -5.84
C TRP A 14 -13.05 -7.98 -7.32
N LEU A 15 -14.30 -7.69 -7.69
CA LEU A 15 -14.74 -7.75 -9.09
C LEU A 15 -14.84 -6.34 -9.67
N TYR A 16 -13.99 -6.04 -10.65
CA TYR A 16 -14.14 -4.85 -11.48
C TYR A 16 -15.31 -5.03 -12.44
N ASP A 17 -16.24 -4.07 -12.43
CA ASP A 17 -17.48 -4.10 -13.20
C ASP A 17 -18.29 -5.39 -12.98
N ASN A 18 -18.19 -6.01 -11.79
CA ASN A 18 -18.77 -7.31 -11.45
C ASN A 18 -18.34 -8.49 -12.35
N LEU A 19 -17.31 -8.32 -13.18
CA LEU A 19 -16.94 -9.28 -14.23
C LEU A 19 -15.49 -9.74 -14.14
N VAL A 20 -14.58 -8.84 -13.79
CA VAL A 20 -13.13 -9.11 -13.84
C VAL A 20 -12.57 -9.18 -12.43
N LYS A 21 -12.08 -10.35 -12.02
CA LYS A 21 -11.40 -10.50 -10.74
C LYS A 21 -10.11 -9.69 -10.73
N GLN A 22 -10.02 -8.78 -9.78
CA GLN A 22 -8.85 -7.95 -9.49
C GLN A 22 -8.33 -8.26 -8.10
N THR A 23 -7.07 -7.95 -7.84
CA THR A 23 -6.47 -8.09 -6.51
C THR A 23 -6.09 -6.72 -5.95
N VAL A 24 -6.03 -6.67 -4.62
CA VAL A 24 -5.48 -5.55 -3.86
C VAL A 24 -4.55 -6.13 -2.80
N GLN A 25 -3.45 -5.43 -2.51
CA GLN A 25 -2.51 -5.78 -1.45
C GLN A 25 -2.20 -4.52 -0.65
N ILE A 26 -2.05 -4.65 0.66
CA ILE A 26 -1.60 -3.59 1.56
C ILE A 26 -0.25 -4.01 2.12
N PHE A 27 0.73 -3.11 2.02
CA PHE A 27 2.09 -3.30 2.52
C PHE A 27 2.39 -2.28 3.61
N ALA A 28 3.17 -2.69 4.61
CA ALA A 28 3.89 -1.80 5.50
C ALA A 28 5.30 -1.54 4.95
N LEU A 29 5.71 -0.27 4.98
CA LEU A 29 7.00 0.23 4.50
C LEU A 29 7.72 0.88 5.69
N ASN A 30 9.01 0.60 5.92
CA ASN A 30 9.78 1.30 6.98
C ASN A 30 10.33 2.68 6.57
N TYR A 31 9.67 3.28 5.59
CA TYR A 31 10.05 4.55 5.00
C TYR A 31 8.82 5.26 4.48
N ASP A 32 8.92 6.58 4.43
CA ASP A 32 7.94 7.44 3.79
C ASP A 32 8.36 7.59 2.34
N TYR A 33 7.55 7.05 1.43
CA TYR A 33 7.84 7.07 0.00
C TYR A 33 7.98 8.50 -0.53
N TYR A 34 7.08 9.42 -0.16
CA TYR A 34 7.11 10.78 -0.70
C TYR A 34 8.29 11.56 -0.16
N TYR A 35 8.63 11.37 1.11
CA TYR A 35 9.85 11.94 1.69
C TYR A 35 11.11 11.45 0.95
N GLU A 36 11.23 10.15 0.66
CA GLU A 36 12.42 9.64 -0.04
C GLU A 36 12.51 10.13 -1.50
N ILE A 37 11.38 10.32 -2.19
CA ILE A 37 11.34 10.95 -3.53
C ILE A 37 11.76 12.42 -3.45
N ALA A 38 11.15 13.21 -2.56
CA ALA A 38 11.50 14.61 -2.39
C ALA A 38 12.97 14.78 -1.99
N LYS A 39 13.50 13.89 -1.16
CA LYS A 39 14.92 13.87 -0.77
C LYS A 39 15.83 13.57 -1.95
N ALA A 40 15.49 12.60 -2.80
CA ALA A 40 16.25 12.30 -4.01
C ALA A 40 16.28 13.49 -4.98
N ASP A 41 15.18 14.25 -5.04
CA ASP A 41 15.04 15.45 -5.88
C ASP A 41 15.57 16.74 -5.22
N ASN A 42 16.13 16.65 -4.01
CA ASN A 42 16.58 17.80 -3.19
C ASN A 42 15.46 18.84 -2.94
N GLN A 43 14.22 18.38 -2.77
CA GLN A 43 13.02 19.19 -2.50
C GLN A 43 12.56 19.12 -1.04
N ILE A 44 13.39 18.58 -0.14
CA ILE A 44 13.09 18.50 1.29
C ILE A 44 13.34 19.84 1.96
N GLU A 45 12.35 20.31 2.72
CA GLU A 45 12.50 21.51 3.53
C GLU A 45 13.52 21.30 4.67
N PRO A 46 14.24 22.34 5.14
CA PRO A 46 15.37 22.20 6.08
C PRO A 46 15.11 21.48 7.43
N ASN A 47 13.86 21.16 7.76
CA ASN A 47 13.48 20.42 8.96
C ASN A 47 12.38 19.37 8.72
N GLU A 48 12.07 19.11 7.46
CA GLU A 48 11.09 18.09 7.11
C GLU A 48 11.63 16.71 7.48
N LYS A 49 10.74 15.86 7.99
CA LYS A 49 11.03 14.52 8.48
C LYS A 49 10.06 13.56 7.81
N PRO A 50 10.44 12.30 7.59
CA PRO A 50 9.52 11.30 7.06
C PRO A 50 8.31 11.14 7.98
N GLU A 51 7.14 10.98 7.39
CA GLU A 51 5.89 10.73 8.10
C GLU A 51 5.71 9.21 8.28
N LEU A 52 5.88 8.74 9.51
CA LEU A 52 5.79 7.32 9.89
C LEU A 52 5.00 7.18 11.18
N ASN A 53 4.34 6.04 11.35
CA ASN A 53 3.60 5.72 12.57
C ASN A 53 4.54 5.35 13.74
N GLU A 54 3.97 5.00 14.89
CA GLU A 54 4.71 4.63 16.10
C GLU A 54 5.65 3.43 15.94
N ASN A 55 5.39 2.56 14.96
CA ASN A 55 6.25 1.41 14.61
C ASN A 55 7.35 1.79 13.60
N GLY A 56 7.40 3.05 13.15
CA GLY A 56 8.29 3.49 12.08
C GLY A 56 7.85 3.00 10.70
N GLU A 57 6.55 2.74 10.52
CA GLU A 57 5.97 2.24 9.26
C GLU A 57 5.02 3.26 8.60
N SER A 58 4.92 3.20 7.28
CA SER A 58 3.82 3.77 6.48
C SER A 58 3.14 2.66 5.67
N PHE A 59 1.93 2.90 5.19
CA PHE A 59 1.16 1.92 4.42
C PHE A 59 1.07 2.30 2.95
N MET A 60 1.20 1.28 2.09
CA MET A 60 1.02 1.36 0.65
C MET A 60 -0.08 0.38 0.20
N ILE A 61 -1.02 0.87 -0.59
CA ILE A 61 -2.01 0.04 -1.29
C ILE A 61 -1.50 -0.22 -2.70
N LYS A 62 -1.41 -1.48 -3.10
CA LYS A 62 -1.06 -1.91 -4.45
C LYS A 62 -2.26 -2.57 -5.11
N TRP A 63 -2.62 -2.06 -6.30
CA TRP A 63 -3.74 -2.56 -7.10
C TRP A 63 -3.27 -3.40 -8.28
N GLY A 64 -4.00 -4.49 -8.54
CA GLY A 64 -3.87 -5.32 -9.73
C GLY A 64 -2.82 -6.42 -9.61
N ASN A 65 -3.26 -7.66 -9.85
CA ASN A 65 -2.49 -8.80 -10.34
C ASN A 65 -3.46 -9.63 -11.20
N GLY A 66 -3.43 -9.42 -12.51
CA GLY A 66 -3.94 -10.39 -13.48
C GLY A 66 -2.75 -11.15 -14.07
N GLU A 67 -2.96 -12.30 -14.69
CA GLU A 67 -1.91 -13.10 -15.36
C GLU A 67 -1.11 -12.29 -16.42
N PHE A 68 -1.61 -11.11 -16.79
CA PHE A 68 -1.03 -10.16 -17.74
C PHE A 68 -0.64 -8.79 -17.14
N SER A 69 -0.69 -8.61 -15.80
CA SER A 69 -0.27 -7.34 -15.22
C SER A 69 1.24 -7.21 -15.28
N VAL A 70 1.73 -6.35 -16.17
CA VAL A 70 3.11 -5.87 -16.16
C VAL A 70 3.36 -5.26 -14.78
N LYS A 71 4.38 -5.74 -14.07
CA LYS A 71 4.74 -5.31 -12.70
C LYS A 71 4.80 -3.78 -12.53
N ASP A 72 5.09 -3.07 -13.62
CA ASP A 72 5.26 -1.61 -13.68
C ASP A 72 3.96 -0.83 -13.95
N LEU A 73 2.83 -1.49 -14.23
CA LEU A 73 1.52 -0.87 -14.45
C LEU A 73 0.58 -0.97 -13.24
N CYS A 74 1.00 -1.64 -12.16
CA CYS A 74 0.23 -1.69 -10.92
C CYS A 74 0.12 -0.29 -10.31
N ALA A 75 -1.09 0.23 -10.15
CA ALA A 75 -1.31 1.47 -9.44
C ALA A 75 -0.95 1.29 -7.95
N LYS A 76 -0.14 2.20 -7.42
CA LYS A 76 0.26 2.23 -6.01
C LYS A 76 -0.23 3.52 -5.37
N GLU A 77 -0.69 3.42 -4.14
CA GLU A 77 -1.08 4.56 -3.32
C GLU A 77 -0.31 4.53 -2.01
N TYR A 78 0.42 5.60 -1.74
CA TYR A 78 1.28 5.75 -0.57
C TYR A 78 0.70 6.78 0.42
N GLY A 79 1.21 6.78 1.65
CA GLY A 79 0.97 7.86 2.63
C GLY A 79 -0.13 7.59 3.66
N GLY A 80 -0.42 6.32 3.98
CA GLY A 80 -1.24 5.98 5.15
C GLY A 80 -0.39 5.71 6.38
N LEU A 81 -0.82 6.13 7.58
CA LEU A 81 -0.13 5.82 8.84
C LEU A 81 -0.78 4.69 9.64
N ASP A 82 -1.98 4.29 9.23
CA ASP A 82 -2.83 3.36 9.94
C ASP A 82 -3.40 2.32 8.96
N LEU A 83 -3.47 1.06 9.42
CA LEU A 83 -3.93 -0.07 8.61
C LEU A 83 -5.42 0.05 8.32
N ASP A 84 -6.23 0.42 9.30
CA ASP A 84 -7.69 0.54 9.14
C ASP A 84 -8.02 1.63 8.12
N SER A 85 -7.31 2.76 8.18
CA SER A 85 -7.40 3.83 7.20
C SER A 85 -7.03 3.38 5.78
N ALA A 86 -6.01 2.54 5.64
CA ALA A 86 -5.63 1.96 4.34
C ALA A 86 -6.68 0.98 3.80
N ILE A 87 -7.28 0.16 4.67
CA ILE A 87 -8.39 -0.74 4.34
C ILE A 87 -9.61 0.08 3.90
N GLU A 88 -10.04 1.07 4.69
CA GLU A 88 -11.16 1.94 4.36
C GLU A 88 -10.95 2.63 3.01
N LYS A 89 -9.75 3.14 2.76
CA LYS A 89 -9.42 3.79 1.48
C LYS A 89 -9.54 2.81 0.31
N ALA A 90 -9.08 1.57 0.48
CA ALA A 90 -9.24 0.54 -0.54
C ALA A 90 -10.72 0.21 -0.79
N GLU A 91 -11.49 -0.01 0.27
CA GLU A 91 -12.91 -0.35 0.17
C GLU A 91 -13.74 0.77 -0.49
N ARG A 92 -13.45 2.03 -0.19
CA ARG A 92 -14.11 3.19 -0.83
C ARG A 92 -13.81 3.32 -2.33
N LYS A 93 -12.71 2.74 -2.82
CA LYS A 93 -12.28 2.87 -4.22
C LYS A 93 -12.93 1.84 -5.15
N VAL A 94 -13.35 0.69 -4.62
CA VAL A 94 -13.95 -0.38 -5.42
C VAL A 94 -15.46 -0.24 -5.52
N GLN A 95 -16.02 -0.65 -6.65
CA GLN A 95 -17.47 -0.86 -6.78
C GLN A 95 -17.78 -2.27 -6.28
N GLY A 96 -18.24 -2.38 -5.03
CA GLY A 96 -18.58 -3.65 -4.39
C GLY A 96 -17.76 -3.91 -3.13
N LYS A 97 -17.50 -5.18 -2.84
CA LYS A 97 -16.78 -5.60 -1.64
C LYS A 97 -15.40 -6.15 -2.01
N ILE A 98 -14.42 -5.88 -1.15
CA ILE A 98 -13.15 -6.57 -1.16
C ILE A 98 -13.25 -7.79 -0.26
N ASP A 99 -13.01 -8.96 -0.84
CA ASP A 99 -12.86 -10.20 -0.09
C ASP A 99 -11.40 -10.29 0.39
N TRP A 100 -11.19 -9.82 1.62
CA TRP A 100 -9.88 -9.83 2.28
C TRP A 100 -9.48 -11.24 2.71
N ASN A 101 -8.26 -11.63 2.35
CA ASN A 101 -7.60 -12.84 2.83
C ASN A 101 -6.94 -12.51 4.17
N ILE A 102 -7.66 -12.75 5.26
CA ILE A 102 -7.08 -12.67 6.60
C ILE A 102 -6.17 -13.89 6.75
N ASN A 103 -4.86 -13.69 6.61
CA ASN A 103 -3.88 -14.73 6.92
C ASN A 103 -3.99 -15.06 8.41
N LYS A 104 -4.65 -16.17 8.74
CA LYS A 104 -4.64 -16.78 10.07
C LYS A 104 -3.27 -17.41 10.34
N ASN A 105 -2.21 -16.61 10.41
CA ASN A 105 -0.93 -17.06 10.95
C ASN A 105 -0.75 -16.42 12.33
N GLY A 106 -1.36 -17.06 13.33
CA GLY A 106 -1.33 -16.65 14.72
C GLY A 106 -2.30 -17.48 15.57
N CYS A 107 -2.06 -18.79 15.63
CA CYS A 107 -2.46 -19.60 16.79
C CYS A 107 -1.23 -19.75 17.69
#